data_AF-A0A220MAW3-F1
#
_entry.id   AF-A0A220MAW3-F1
#
_cell.length_a   1.000
_cell.length_b   1.000
_cell.length_c   1.000
_cell.angle_alpha   90.00
_cell.angle_beta   90.00
_cell.angle_gamma   90.00
#
_symmetry.space_group_name_H-M   'P 1'
#
loop_
_entity.id
_entity.type
_entity.pdbx_description
1 polymer ?
#
loop_
_entity_poly.entity_id
_entity_poly.type
_entity_poly.pdbx_seq_one_letter_code
_entity_poly.pdbx_strand_id
1 'polypeptide(L)'
;MAKREQVVAEGLKNQKLAQEAEKEVRSIAQARAAYEQLMDEIRGYCQQARQLREQAEELQRSGCTDFQISEEIQQLLKHAKHLDAVADQKDKLPRQQALELIDRLEQEASDCKQLVQYNEAVQARQEQELEDAKTAAVKMVQDAEERLEQTRQILSEEMAQLAELEG
;
A
#
# COMPACT_ATOMS: atom_id res chain seq x y z
N MET A 1 -32.88 -13.30 1.68
CA MET A 1 -32.47 -11.98 1.15
C MET A 1 -31.18 -11.50 1.82
N ALA A 2 -31.12 -11.45 3.16
CA ALA A 2 -29.94 -11.00 3.92
C ALA A 2 -28.58 -11.63 3.57
N LYS A 3 -28.52 -12.96 3.31
CA LYS A 3 -27.24 -13.64 2.95
C LYS A 3 -26.64 -13.19 1.60
N ARG A 4 -27.46 -12.71 0.65
CA ARG A 4 -26.96 -12.21 -0.64
C ARG A 4 -26.46 -10.77 -0.53
N GLU A 5 -27.06 -9.96 0.33
CA GLU A 5 -26.65 -8.58 0.57
C GLU A 5 -25.33 -8.49 1.34
N GLN A 6 -25.07 -9.43 2.25
CA GLN A 6 -23.83 -9.48 3.04
C GLN A 6 -22.61 -9.85 2.18
N VAL A 7 -22.75 -10.84 1.29
CA VAL A 7 -21.68 -11.25 0.35
C VAL A 7 -21.37 -10.14 -0.68
N VAL A 8 -22.39 -9.40 -1.12
CA VAL A 8 -22.20 -8.24 -2.02
C VAL A 8 -21.51 -7.09 -1.28
N ALA A 9 -21.81 -6.87 -0.01
CA ALA A 9 -21.18 -5.84 0.82
C ALA A 9 -19.70 -6.15 1.13
N GLU A 10 -19.35 -7.41 1.40
CA GLU A 10 -17.95 -7.84 1.58
C GLU A 10 -17.14 -7.78 0.28
N GLY A 11 -17.72 -8.19 -0.85
CA GLY A 11 -17.08 -8.06 -2.15
C GLY A 11 -16.76 -6.60 -2.52
N LEU A 12 -17.66 -5.67 -2.19
CA LEU A 12 -17.44 -4.23 -2.41
C LEU A 12 -16.38 -3.64 -1.48
N LYS A 13 -16.24 -4.13 -0.24
CA LYS A 13 -15.17 -3.70 0.68
C LYS A 13 -13.80 -4.19 0.21
N ASN A 14 -13.69 -5.45 -0.20
CA ASN A 14 -12.44 -6.02 -0.71
C ASN A 14 -11.98 -5.33 -2.00
N GLN A 15 -12.93 -4.97 -2.87
CA GLN A 15 -12.63 -4.22 -4.09
C GLN A 15 -12.14 -2.80 -3.80
N LYS A 16 -12.66 -2.13 -2.76
CA LYS A 16 -12.16 -0.80 -2.34
C LYS A 16 -10.76 -0.87 -1.76
N LEU A 17 -10.47 -1.85 -0.90
CA LEU A 17 -9.14 -2.05 -0.32
C LEU A 17 -8.09 -2.35 -1.40
N ALA A 18 -8.43 -3.18 -2.39
CA ALA A 18 -7.55 -3.44 -3.53
C ALA A 18 -7.28 -2.18 -4.36
N GLN A 19 -8.29 -1.33 -4.57
CA GLN A 19 -8.12 -0.05 -5.26
C GLN A 19 -7.27 0.95 -4.47
N GLU A 20 -7.36 0.98 -3.15
CA GLU A 20 -6.54 1.82 -2.29
C GLU A 20 -5.08 1.37 -2.29
N ALA A 21 -4.82 0.08 -2.17
CA ALA A 21 -3.48 -0.48 -2.30
C ALA A 21 -2.86 -0.20 -3.68
N GLU A 22 -3.64 -0.32 -4.76
CA GLU A 22 -3.15 0.00 -6.11
C GLU A 22 -2.81 1.49 -6.25
N LYS A 23 -3.58 2.39 -5.63
CA LYS A 23 -3.29 3.82 -5.60
C LYS A 23 -1.99 4.12 -4.85
N GLU A 24 -1.78 3.52 -3.67
CA GLU A 24 -0.54 3.70 -2.90
C GLU A 24 0.68 3.23 -3.68
N VAL A 25 0.63 2.02 -4.26
CA VAL A 25 1.72 1.49 -5.10
C VAL A 25 2.02 2.42 -6.26
N ARG A 26 0.97 2.95 -6.92
CA ARG A 26 1.12 3.91 -8.02
C ARG A 26 1.75 5.22 -7.56
N SER A 27 1.34 5.74 -6.40
CA SER A 27 1.91 6.97 -5.81
C SER A 27 3.39 6.81 -5.48
N ILE A 28 3.80 5.68 -4.88
CA ILE A 28 5.21 5.38 -4.60
C ILE A 28 6.01 5.30 -5.90
N ALA A 29 5.49 4.59 -6.91
CA ALA A 29 6.15 4.47 -8.21
C ALA A 29 6.33 5.83 -8.90
N GLN A 30 5.31 6.69 -8.84
CA GLN A 30 5.38 8.06 -9.37
C GLN A 30 6.40 8.92 -8.63
N ALA A 31 6.44 8.86 -7.30
CA ALA A 31 7.41 9.60 -6.49
C ALA A 31 8.85 9.16 -6.78
N ARG A 32 9.09 7.85 -6.92
CA ARG A 32 10.40 7.29 -7.29
C ARG A 32 10.80 7.72 -8.71
N ALA A 33 9.89 7.67 -9.67
CA ALA A 33 10.17 8.13 -11.03
C ALA A 33 10.52 9.64 -11.07
N ALA A 34 9.81 10.47 -10.31
CA ALA A 34 10.12 11.89 -10.19
C ALA A 34 11.49 12.15 -9.55
N TYR A 35 11.86 11.36 -8.53
CA TYR A 35 13.19 11.40 -7.92
C TYR A 35 14.29 11.02 -8.93
N GLU A 36 14.09 9.95 -9.69
CA GLU A 36 15.06 9.51 -10.71
C GLU A 36 15.26 10.59 -11.79
N GLN A 37 14.17 11.19 -12.27
CA GLN A 37 14.23 12.32 -13.22
C GLN A 37 15.01 13.50 -12.65
N LEU A 38 14.77 13.86 -11.39
CA LEU A 38 15.53 14.93 -10.72
C LEU A 38 17.03 14.61 -10.65
N MET A 39 17.38 13.37 -10.32
CA MET A 39 18.78 12.93 -10.27
C MET A 39 19.43 12.95 -11.65
N ASP A 40 18.71 12.58 -12.71
CA ASP A 40 19.19 12.68 -14.08
C ASP A 40 19.42 14.13 -14.52
N GLU A 41 18.52 15.05 -14.16
CA GLU A 41 18.72 16.48 -14.41
C GLU A 41 19.97 17.01 -13.71
N ILE A 42 20.15 16.70 -12.41
CA ILE A 42 21.33 17.11 -11.64
C ILE A 42 22.61 16.59 -12.31
N ARG A 43 22.63 15.30 -12.68
CA ARG A 43 23.76 14.69 -13.41
C ARG A 43 24.02 15.40 -14.74
N GLY A 44 22.97 15.72 -15.49
CA GLY A 44 23.04 16.44 -16.76
C GLY A 44 23.70 17.81 -16.62
N TYR A 45 23.28 18.61 -15.63
CA TYR A 45 23.91 19.92 -15.36
C TYR A 45 25.38 19.78 -14.97
N CYS A 46 25.73 18.84 -14.09
CA CYS A 46 27.11 18.60 -13.69
C CYS A 46 28.00 18.12 -14.85
N GLN A 47 27.43 17.38 -15.82
CA GLN A 47 28.15 16.94 -17.01
C GLN A 47 28.39 18.11 -17.97
N GLN A 48 27.37 18.93 -18.23
CA GLN A 48 27.50 20.13 -19.06
C GLN A 48 28.51 21.12 -18.48
N ALA A 49 28.47 21.35 -17.16
CA ALA A 49 29.46 22.20 -16.48
C ALA A 49 30.90 21.68 -16.66
N ARG A 50 31.11 20.36 -16.62
CA ARG A 50 32.42 19.74 -16.90
C ARG A 50 32.87 19.97 -18.34
N GLN A 51 32.00 19.73 -19.32
CA GLN A 51 32.32 19.93 -20.74
C GLN A 51 32.73 21.38 -21.03
N LEU A 52 32.05 22.35 -20.44
CA LEU A 52 32.40 23.77 -20.60
C LEU A 52 33.77 24.11 -19.98
N ARG A 53 34.12 23.49 -18.85
CA ARG A 53 35.45 23.65 -18.25
C ARG A 53 36.53 23.01 -19.12
N GLU A 54 36.28 21.82 -19.66
CA GLU A 54 37.20 21.15 -20.59
C GLU A 54 37.45 21.99 -21.86
N GLN A 55 36.39 22.56 -22.45
CA GLN A 55 36.51 23.48 -23.58
C GLN A 55 37.33 24.73 -23.23
N ALA A 56 37.08 25.32 -22.06
CA ALA A 56 37.85 26.46 -21.58
C ALA A 56 39.33 26.11 -21.37
N GLU A 57 39.64 24.92 -20.86
CA GLU A 57 41.00 24.41 -20.71
C GLU A 57 41.69 24.17 -22.06
N GLU A 58 40.98 23.61 -23.04
CA GLU A 58 41.51 23.42 -24.40
C GLU A 58 41.88 24.75 -25.06
N LEU A 59 41.00 25.75 -24.95
CA LEU A 59 41.28 27.11 -25.42
C LEU A 59 42.49 27.72 -24.70
N GLN A 60 42.63 27.54 -23.40
CA GLN A 60 43.82 27.99 -22.66
C GLN A 60 45.10 27.29 -23.13
N ARG A 61 45.05 25.98 -23.39
CA ARG A 61 46.20 25.19 -23.85
C ARG A 61 46.61 25.52 -25.28
N SER A 62 45.71 26.05 -26.10
CA SER A 62 46.03 26.51 -27.46
C SER A 62 47.08 27.62 -27.48
N GLY A 63 47.31 28.31 -26.36
CA GLY A 63 48.29 29.38 -26.22
C GLY A 63 47.93 30.66 -26.98
N CYS A 64 46.71 30.73 -27.52
CA CYS A 64 46.24 31.88 -28.26
C CYS A 64 45.82 32.99 -27.29
N THR A 65 46.56 34.10 -27.29
CA THR A 65 46.38 35.23 -26.37
C THR A 65 45.44 36.30 -26.93
N ASP A 66 44.62 35.96 -27.93
CA ASP A 66 43.63 36.88 -28.47
C ASP A 66 42.64 37.29 -27.37
N PHE A 67 42.30 38.57 -27.34
CA PHE A 67 41.31 39.12 -26.42
C PHE A 67 39.97 38.41 -26.58
N GLN A 68 39.59 38.06 -27.82
CA GLN A 68 38.35 37.34 -28.11
C GLN A 68 38.32 35.94 -27.45
N ILE A 69 39.44 35.21 -27.51
CA ILE A 69 39.56 33.88 -26.89
C ILE A 69 39.53 33.97 -25.37
N SER A 70 40.15 35.02 -24.82
CA SER A 70 40.10 35.29 -23.36
C SER A 70 38.68 35.57 -22.88
N GLU A 71 37.89 36.30 -23.66
CA GLU A 71 36.47 36.56 -23.36
C GLU A 71 35.64 35.28 -23.46
N GLU A 72 35.86 34.46 -24.49
CA GLU A 72 35.17 33.17 -24.67
C GLU A 72 35.44 32.21 -23.50
N ILE A 73 36.70 32.07 -23.08
CA ILE A 73 37.08 31.28 -21.89
C ILE A 73 36.31 31.77 -20.65
N GLN A 74 36.21 33.09 -20.45
CA GLN A 74 35.47 33.64 -19.30
C GLN A 74 33.97 33.33 -19.38
N GLN A 75 33.37 33.41 -20.57
CA GLN A 75 31.97 33.08 -20.79
C GLN A 75 31.69 31.59 -20.51
N LEU A 76 32.53 30.68 -21.02
CA LEU A 76 32.43 29.24 -20.76
C LEU A 76 32.51 28.94 -19.26
N LEU A 77 33.49 29.51 -18.55
CA LEU A 77 33.64 29.32 -17.11
C LEU A 77 32.49 29.92 -16.30
N LYS A 78 31.97 31.08 -16.71
CA LYS A 78 30.79 31.70 -16.07
C LYS A 78 29.56 30.82 -16.25
N HIS A 79 29.38 30.26 -17.44
CA HIS A 79 28.27 29.36 -17.74
C HIS A 79 28.39 28.05 -16.95
N ALA A 80 29.58 27.45 -16.88
CA ALA A 80 29.84 26.27 -16.06
C ALA A 80 29.48 26.49 -14.58
N LYS A 81 29.91 27.61 -13.99
CA LYS A 81 29.58 27.99 -12.61
C LYS A 81 28.07 28.14 -12.39
N HIS A 82 27.35 28.68 -13.37
CA HIS A 82 25.90 28.78 -13.28
C HIS A 82 25.24 27.39 -13.24
N LEU A 83 25.68 26.48 -14.10
CA LEU A 83 25.16 25.11 -14.13
C LEU A 83 25.46 24.35 -12.83
N ASP A 84 26.65 24.49 -12.27
CA ASP A 84 26.99 23.93 -10.95
C ASP A 84 26.03 24.45 -9.86
N ALA A 85 25.76 25.76 -9.84
CA ALA A 85 24.83 26.35 -8.88
C ALA A 85 23.39 25.83 -9.04
N VAL A 86 22.94 25.58 -10.27
CA VAL A 86 21.61 24.99 -10.55
C VAL A 86 21.56 23.54 -10.06
N ALA A 87 22.62 22.75 -10.31
CA ALA A 87 22.73 21.38 -9.81
C ALA A 87 22.68 21.35 -8.28
N ASP A 88 23.46 22.21 -7.62
CA ASP A 88 23.48 22.34 -6.16
C ASP A 88 22.12 22.76 -5.58
N GLN A 89 21.40 23.65 -6.26
CA GLN A 89 20.07 24.06 -5.84
C GLN A 89 19.08 22.89 -5.87
N LYS A 90 19.18 22.05 -6.91
CA LYS A 90 18.34 20.86 -7.10
C LYS A 90 18.71 19.71 -6.15
N ASP A 91 19.99 19.52 -5.84
CA ASP A 91 20.46 18.48 -4.92
C ASP A 91 20.13 18.77 -3.44
N LYS A 92 19.84 20.04 -3.09
CA LYS A 92 19.44 20.42 -1.73
C LYS A 92 17.97 20.10 -1.46
N LEU A 93 17.15 21.15 -1.38
CA LEU A 93 15.77 21.04 -0.90
C LEU A 93 14.90 20.11 -1.79
N PRO A 94 14.95 20.20 -3.13
CA PRO A 94 14.10 19.34 -3.98
C PRO A 94 14.39 17.85 -3.82
N ARG A 95 15.68 17.47 -3.78
CA ARG A 95 16.06 16.07 -3.58
C ARG A 95 15.64 15.55 -2.21
N GLN A 96 15.85 16.35 -1.17
CA GLN A 96 15.43 16.00 0.19
C GLN A 96 13.89 15.82 0.26
N GLN A 97 13.12 16.74 -0.31
CA GLN A 97 11.66 16.66 -0.34
C GLN A 97 11.16 15.42 -1.08
N ALA A 98 11.83 15.03 -2.17
CA ALA A 98 11.49 13.81 -2.91
C ALA A 98 11.73 12.55 -2.07
N LEU A 99 12.86 12.49 -1.34
CA LEU A 99 13.14 11.37 -0.43
C LEU A 99 12.14 11.32 0.73
N GLU A 100 11.86 12.45 1.38
CA GLU A 100 10.88 12.53 2.47
C GLU A 100 9.45 12.16 2.03
N LEU A 101 9.10 12.40 0.77
CA LEU A 101 7.84 11.95 0.20
C LEU A 101 7.82 10.43 0.02
N ILE A 102 8.89 9.86 -0.55
CA ILE A 102 9.01 8.42 -0.74
C ILE A 102 8.95 7.70 0.61
N ASP A 103 9.74 8.14 1.59
CA ASP A 103 9.78 7.53 2.92
C ASP A 103 8.41 7.54 3.60
N ARG A 104 7.67 8.66 3.52
CA ARG A 104 6.31 8.76 4.06
C ARG A 104 5.35 7.79 3.39
N LEU A 105 5.36 7.73 2.06
CA LEU A 105 4.47 6.83 1.32
C LEU A 105 4.79 5.35 1.60
N GLU A 106 6.07 5.01 1.76
CA GLU A 106 6.48 3.65 2.12
C GLU A 106 6.05 3.28 3.54
N GLN A 107 6.14 4.23 4.48
CA GLN A 107 5.65 4.03 5.84
C GLN A 107 4.12 3.84 5.86
N GLU A 108 3.38 4.70 5.16
CA GLU A 108 1.92 4.58 5.03
C GLU A 108 1.51 3.21 4.45
N ALA A 109 2.17 2.76 3.37
CA ALA A 109 1.91 1.45 2.77
C ALA A 109 2.24 0.29 3.73
N SER A 110 3.29 0.43 4.54
CA SER A 110 3.64 -0.56 5.56
C SER A 110 2.58 -0.64 6.66
N ASP A 111 2.09 0.51 7.15
CA ASP A 111 1.05 0.59 8.16
C ASP A 111 -0.27 -0.02 7.63
N CYS A 112 -0.64 0.30 6.40
CA CYS A 112 -1.80 -0.30 5.71
C CYS A 112 -1.67 -1.82 5.64
N LYS A 113 -0.49 -2.34 5.28
CA LYS A 113 -0.25 -3.79 5.22
C LYS A 113 -0.41 -4.46 6.59
N GLN A 114 0.08 -3.85 7.65
CA GLN A 114 -0.08 -4.38 9.01
C GLN A 114 -1.57 -4.41 9.44
N LEU A 115 -2.32 -3.35 9.12
CA LEU A 115 -3.76 -3.30 9.39
C LEU A 115 -4.53 -4.39 8.62
N VAL A 116 -4.19 -4.63 7.35
CA VAL A 116 -4.79 -5.71 6.56
C VAL A 116 -4.54 -7.07 7.23
N GLN A 117 -3.29 -7.37 7.60
CA GLN A 117 -2.95 -8.63 8.27
C GLN A 117 -3.67 -8.82 9.60
N TYR A 118 -3.77 -7.75 10.39
CA TYR A 118 -4.51 -7.77 11.64
C TYR A 118 -6.00 -8.09 11.39
N ASN A 119 -6.62 -7.41 10.44
CA ASN A 119 -8.03 -7.60 10.12
C ASN A 119 -8.32 -9.01 9.56
N GLU A 120 -7.44 -9.56 8.72
CA GLU A 120 -7.53 -10.94 8.23
C GLU A 120 -7.50 -11.94 9.39
N ALA A 121 -6.61 -11.75 10.36
CA ALA A 121 -6.52 -12.62 11.53
C ALA A 121 -7.76 -12.52 12.42
N VAL A 122 -8.33 -11.32 12.59
CA VAL A 122 -9.58 -11.12 13.33
C VAL A 122 -10.74 -11.78 12.61
N GLN A 123 -10.84 -11.59 11.29
CA GLN A 123 -11.90 -12.20 10.48
C GLN A 123 -11.86 -13.73 10.57
N ALA A 124 -10.68 -14.35 10.42
CA ALA A 124 -10.54 -15.80 10.53
C ALA A 124 -11.00 -16.34 11.90
N ARG A 125 -10.73 -15.60 12.98
CA ARG A 125 -11.23 -15.96 14.32
C ARG A 125 -12.75 -15.86 14.40
N GLN A 126 -13.33 -14.79 13.89
CA GLN A 126 -14.78 -14.59 13.90
C GLN A 126 -15.51 -15.64 13.06
N GLU A 127 -14.94 -16.05 11.93
CA GLU A 127 -15.47 -17.14 11.10
C GLU A 127 -15.45 -18.47 11.87
N GLN A 128 -14.36 -18.78 12.57
CA GLN A 128 -14.29 -19.98 13.41
C GLN A 128 -15.30 -19.96 14.56
N GLU A 129 -15.37 -18.85 15.31
CA GLU A 129 -16.33 -18.69 16.41
C GLU A 129 -17.78 -18.85 15.92
N LEU A 130 -18.09 -18.34 14.72
CA LEU A 130 -19.40 -18.50 14.10
C LEU A 130 -19.70 -19.95 13.73
N GLU A 131 -18.75 -20.69 13.17
CA GLU A 131 -18.92 -22.12 12.86
C GLU A 131 -19.06 -22.98 14.12
N ASP A 132 -18.30 -22.68 15.17
CA ASP A 132 -18.41 -23.35 16.47
C ASP A 132 -19.80 -23.10 17.08
N ALA A 133 -20.28 -21.85 17.04
CA ALA A 133 -21.62 -21.48 17.52
C ALA A 133 -22.74 -22.17 16.72
N LYS A 134 -22.61 -22.27 15.39
CA LYS A 134 -23.56 -23.02 14.55
C LYS A 134 -23.59 -24.50 14.93
N THR A 135 -22.42 -25.11 15.11
CA THR A 135 -22.31 -26.53 15.49
C THR A 135 -22.94 -26.79 16.85
N ALA A 136 -22.67 -25.91 17.83
CA ALA A 136 -23.28 -25.98 19.14
C ALA A 136 -24.81 -25.85 19.08
N ALA A 137 -25.32 -24.89 18.29
CA ALA A 137 -26.76 -24.68 18.13
C ALA A 137 -27.46 -25.91 17.52
N VAL A 138 -26.86 -26.52 16.49
CA VAL A 138 -27.40 -27.76 15.88
C VAL A 138 -27.49 -28.87 16.91
N LYS A 139 -26.43 -29.06 17.71
CA LYS A 139 -26.43 -30.07 18.77
C LYS A 139 -27.52 -29.81 19.82
N MET A 140 -27.69 -28.56 20.26
CA MET A 140 -28.74 -28.20 21.23
C MET A 140 -30.15 -28.48 20.70
N VAL A 141 -30.38 -28.27 19.40
CA VAL A 141 -31.67 -28.61 18.76
C VAL A 141 -31.88 -30.13 18.75
N GLN A 142 -30.86 -30.91 18.37
CA GLN A 142 -30.93 -32.37 18.38
C GLN A 142 -31.22 -32.91 19.79
N ASP A 143 -30.48 -32.42 20.79
CA ASP A 143 -30.70 -32.81 22.20
C ASP A 143 -32.13 -32.47 22.67
N ALA A 144 -32.70 -31.35 22.20
CA ALA A 144 -34.07 -30.96 22.52
C ALA A 144 -35.10 -31.83 21.81
N GLU A 145 -34.88 -32.19 20.54
CA GLU A 145 -35.72 -33.11 19.78
C GLU A 145 -35.77 -34.50 20.42
N GLU A 146 -34.62 -35.04 20.85
CA GLU A 146 -34.55 -36.33 21.55
C GLU A 146 -35.34 -36.32 22.86
N ARG A 147 -35.24 -35.25 23.65
CA ARG A 147 -36.01 -35.12 24.90
C ARG A 147 -37.51 -35.03 24.65
N LEU A 148 -37.93 -34.33 23.59
CA LEU A 148 -39.34 -34.26 23.20
C LEU A 148 -39.86 -35.64 22.80
N GLU A 149 -39.09 -36.43 22.06
CA GLU A 149 -39.48 -37.77 21.65
C GLU A 149 -39.60 -38.72 22.85
N GLN A 150 -38.64 -38.69 23.79
CA GLN A 150 -38.73 -39.44 25.04
C GLN A 150 -39.98 -39.06 25.85
N THR A 151 -40.29 -37.77 25.94
CA THR A 151 -41.47 -37.28 26.66
C THR A 151 -42.76 -37.75 25.99
N ARG A 152 -42.82 -37.77 24.65
CA ARG A 152 -43.97 -38.29 23.90
C ARG A 152 -44.18 -39.78 24.14
N GLN A 153 -43.12 -40.57 24.19
CA GLN A 153 -43.20 -42.00 24.49
C GLN A 153 -43.77 -42.25 25.88
N ILE A 154 -43.22 -41.59 26.91
CA ILE A 154 -43.73 -41.68 28.29
C ILE A 154 -45.20 -41.29 28.36
N LEU A 155 -45.59 -40.15 27.77
CA LEU A 155 -46.99 -39.72 27.74
C LEU A 155 -47.90 -40.75 27.07
N SER A 156 -47.46 -41.38 25.98
CA SER A 156 -48.23 -42.42 25.31
C SER A 156 -48.42 -43.66 26.18
N GLU A 157 -47.40 -44.06 26.94
CA GLU A 157 -47.46 -45.20 27.87
C GLU A 157 -48.41 -44.90 29.03
N GLU A 158 -48.29 -43.73 29.66
CA GLU A 158 -49.16 -43.29 30.75
C GLU A 158 -50.63 -43.17 30.30
N MET A 159 -50.87 -42.66 29.09
CA MET A 159 -52.22 -42.59 28.52
C MET A 159 -52.82 -43.99 28.28
N ALA A 160 -52.01 -44.95 27.83
CA ALA A 160 -52.46 -46.33 27.65
C ALA A 160 -52.83 -46.97 29.00
N GLN A 161 -52.02 -46.77 30.04
CA GLN A 161 -52.30 -47.27 31.38
C GLN A 161 -53.57 -46.66 31.98
N LEU A 162 -53.80 -45.35 31.80
CA LEU A 162 -55.03 -44.70 32.24
C LEU A 162 -56.26 -45.28 31.54
N ALA A 163 -56.19 -45.52 30.22
CA ALA A 163 -57.27 -46.13 29.47
C ALA A 163 -57.62 -47.55 29.96
N GLU A 164 -56.62 -48.33 30.41
CA GLU A 164 -56.84 -49.66 31.01
C GLU A 164 -57.50 -49.58 32.40
N LEU A 165 -57.28 -48.50 33.16
CA LEU A 165 -57.89 -48.30 34.48
C LEU A 165 -59.32 -47.75 34.40
N GLU A 166 -59.67 -47.08 33.31
CA GLU A 166 -60.99 -46.47 33.08
C GLU A 166 -61.98 -47.40 32.36
N GLY A 167 -61.53 -48.54 31.81
CA GLY A 167 -62.34 -49.57 31.15
C GLY A 167 -62.69 -50.76 32.03
#